data_AF-A0A953TQE5-F1
#
_entry.id   AF-A0A953TQE5-F1
#
_cell.length_a   1.000
_cell.length_b   1.000
_cell.length_c   1.000
_cell.angle_alpha   90.00
_cell.angle_beta   90.00
_cell.angle_gamma   90.00
#
_symmetry.space_group_name_H-M   'P 1'
#
loop_
_entity.id
_entity.type
_entity.pdbx_description
1 polymer ?
#
loop_
_entity_poly.entity_id
_entity_poly.type
_entity_poly.pdbx_seq_one_letter_code
_entity_poly.pdbx_strand_id
1 'polypeptide(L)'
;MDLLLPAARNGEKNHLYMNQAGAGFTEAGGAWRIADNDAHAAVTSAVFFDDDNDGRPDVYLTGMGCSRLLHNTGQTFEDVSAASAPGIRSTRTTRRSGRTTRSPRRR
;
A
#
# COMPACT_ATOMS: atom_id res chain seq x y z
N MET A 1 -6.68 8.47 -17.12
CA MET A 1 -5.51 7.91 -16.42
C MET A 1 -5.32 8.74 -15.17
N ASP A 2 -5.14 8.09 -14.03
CA ASP A 2 -4.95 8.76 -12.73
C ASP A 2 -3.47 9.07 -12.51
N LEU A 3 -3.17 9.92 -11.53
CA LEU A 3 -1.82 10.33 -11.19
C LEU A 3 -1.51 9.93 -9.75
N LEU A 4 -0.43 9.18 -9.55
CA LEU A 4 0.11 8.88 -8.23
C LEU A 4 1.44 9.61 -8.05
N LEU A 5 1.56 10.36 -6.95
CA LEU A 5 2.80 11.02 -6.53
C LEU A 5 3.33 10.30 -5.28
N PRO A 6 4.35 9.44 -5.41
CA PRO A 6 5.01 8.83 -4.28
C PRO A 6 5.77 9.85 -3.44
N ALA A 7 5.81 9.64 -2.13
CA ALA A 7 6.61 10.47 -1.24
C ALA A 7 7.92 9.78 -0.84
N ALA A 8 9.03 10.44 -1.22
CA ALA A 8 10.37 9.90 -1.10
C ALA A 8 11.02 10.11 0.28
N ARG A 9 10.34 10.75 1.25
CA ARG A 9 10.83 10.84 2.63
C ARG A 9 10.11 9.84 3.52
N ASN A 10 10.84 9.36 4.52
CA ASN A 10 10.36 8.35 5.45
C ASN A 10 9.06 8.78 6.14
N GLY A 11 8.02 7.97 6.00
CA GLY A 11 6.70 8.21 6.61
C GLY A 11 5.88 9.35 6.00
N GLU A 12 6.34 9.99 4.92
CA GLU A 12 5.50 10.93 4.17
C GLU A 12 4.41 10.18 3.41
N LYS A 13 3.30 10.89 3.11
CA LYS A 13 2.14 10.30 2.46
C LYS A 13 2.27 10.34 0.94
N ASN A 14 1.88 9.25 0.27
CA ASN A 14 1.63 9.30 -1.17
C ASN A 14 0.37 10.12 -1.43
N HIS A 15 0.28 10.70 -2.64
CA HIS A 15 -0.91 11.40 -3.09
C HIS A 15 -1.46 10.76 -4.36
N LEU A 16 -2.69 10.29 -4.30
CA LEU A 16 -3.43 9.80 -5.47
C LEU A 16 -4.35 10.92 -5.96
N TYR A 17 -4.28 11.22 -7.24
CA TYR A 17 -5.12 12.19 -7.92
C TYR A 17 -5.95 11.45 -8.96
N MET A 18 -7.26 11.36 -8.73
CA MET A 18 -8.19 10.71 -9.65
C MET A 18 -8.69 11.65 -10.72
N ASN A 19 -8.58 11.24 -11.99
CA ASN A 19 -9.05 12.00 -13.13
C ASN A 19 -10.58 12.04 -13.18
N GLN A 20 -11.16 13.23 -13.15
CA GLN A 20 -12.58 13.49 -13.21
C GLN A 20 -13.07 13.57 -14.67
N ALA A 21 -12.78 12.52 -15.46
CA ALA A 21 -13.16 12.43 -16.87
C ALA A 21 -12.75 13.67 -17.72
N GLY A 22 -11.57 14.23 -17.45
CA GLY A 22 -11.06 15.41 -18.16
C GLY A 22 -11.44 16.76 -17.54
N ALA A 23 -12.27 16.78 -16.49
CA ALA A 23 -12.60 18.00 -15.75
C ALA A 23 -11.56 18.40 -14.68
N GLY A 24 -10.45 17.66 -14.60
CA GLY A 24 -9.37 17.88 -13.64
C GLY A 24 -9.13 16.66 -12.75
N PHE A 25 -8.50 16.89 -11.59
CA PHE A 25 -8.11 15.85 -10.65
C PHE A 25 -8.61 16.14 -9.24
N THR A 26 -8.94 15.07 -8.50
CA THR A 26 -9.31 15.14 -7.07
C THR A 26 -8.33 14.31 -6.26
N GLU A 27 -7.75 14.88 -5.21
CA GLU A 27 -6.90 14.14 -4.26
C GLU A 27 -7.75 13.11 -3.53
N ALA A 28 -7.29 11.86 -3.51
CA ALA A 28 -8.05 10.71 -3.05
C ALA A 28 -7.18 9.68 -2.30
N GLY A 29 -5.90 9.98 -2.03
CA GLY A 29 -4.95 9.00 -1.49
C GLY A 29 -5.38 8.41 -0.15
N GLY A 30 -5.97 9.24 0.72
CA GLY A 30 -6.54 8.78 1.99
C GLY A 30 -7.78 7.91 1.81
N ALA A 31 -8.73 8.37 0.99
CA ALA A 31 -9.98 7.65 0.72
C ALA A 31 -9.74 6.28 0.05
N TRP A 32 -8.71 6.19 -0.80
CA TRP A 32 -8.33 4.99 -1.52
C TRP A 32 -7.29 4.12 -0.79
N ARG A 33 -6.90 4.51 0.44
CA ARG A 33 -6.02 3.74 1.33
C ARG A 33 -4.60 3.53 0.78
N ILE A 34 -4.13 4.43 -0.06
CA ILE A 34 -2.77 4.38 -0.67
C ILE A 34 -1.84 5.49 -0.14
N ALA A 35 -2.38 6.46 0.61
CA ALA A 35 -1.59 7.56 1.15
C ALA A 35 -0.53 7.11 2.16
N ASP A 36 -0.87 6.21 3.09
CA ASP A 36 -0.01 5.94 4.22
C ASP A 36 1.17 5.00 3.86
N ASN A 37 2.38 5.47 4.20
CA ASN A 37 3.62 4.72 4.12
C ASN A 37 4.07 4.27 5.52
N ASP A 38 4.91 3.24 5.58
CA ASP A 38 5.58 2.88 6.84
C ASP A 38 6.48 4.05 7.27
N ALA A 39 6.55 4.30 8.59
CA ALA A 39 7.34 5.41 9.16
C ALA A 39 8.83 5.33 8.83
N HIS A 40 9.34 4.16 8.46
CA HIS A 40 10.72 3.91 8.08
C HIS A 40 10.90 3.59 6.60
N ALA A 41 9.85 3.75 5.79
CA ALA A 41 9.89 3.53 4.36
C ALA A 41 9.72 4.82 3.57
N ALA A 42 10.41 4.89 2.43
CA ALA A 42 10.26 5.93 1.42
C ALA A 42 9.81 5.26 0.12
N VAL A 43 8.72 5.76 -0.47
CA VAL A 43 8.25 5.27 -1.77
C VAL A 43 8.77 6.20 -2.84
N THR A 44 9.60 5.68 -3.72
CA THR A 44 10.27 6.49 -4.76
C THR A 44 9.70 6.22 -6.15
N SER A 45 9.00 5.10 -6.34
CA SER A 45 8.42 4.75 -7.63
C SER A 45 7.16 3.92 -7.47
N ALA A 46 6.31 4.00 -8.49
CA ALA A 46 5.10 3.22 -8.61
C ALA A 46 4.91 2.80 -10.07
N VAL A 47 4.29 1.64 -10.28
CA VAL A 47 3.86 1.20 -11.61
C VAL A 47 2.43 0.68 -11.53
N PHE A 48 1.64 1.03 -12.53
CA PHE A 48 0.27 0.53 -12.70
C PHE A 48 0.27 -0.62 -13.72
N PHE A 49 -0.36 -1.72 -13.36
CA PHE A 49 -0.61 -2.88 -14.23
C PHE A 49 -1.76 -3.71 -13.65
N ASP A 50 -2.30 -4.64 -14.41
CA ASP A 50 -3.41 -5.50 -14.00
C ASP A 50 -2.83 -6.89 -13.62
N ASP A 51 -2.72 -7.19 -12.32
CA ASP A 51 -2.10 -8.43 -11.80
C ASP A 51 -3.04 -9.63 -11.90
N ASP A 52 -4.34 -9.40 -11.67
CA ASP A 52 -5.36 -10.44 -11.60
C ASP A 52 -6.29 -10.51 -12.83
N ASN A 53 -6.02 -9.66 -13.83
CA ASN A 53 -6.71 -9.60 -15.12
C ASN A 53 -8.20 -9.29 -14.98
N ASP A 54 -8.54 -8.38 -14.07
CA ASP A 54 -9.92 -7.94 -13.84
C ASP A 54 -10.28 -6.62 -14.56
N GLY A 55 -9.32 -6.06 -15.31
CA GLY A 55 -9.47 -4.84 -16.10
C GLY A 55 -9.28 -3.55 -15.29
N ARG A 56 -8.99 -3.63 -13.99
CA ARG A 56 -8.69 -2.47 -13.13
C ARG A 56 -7.19 -2.46 -12.83
N PRO A 57 -6.47 -1.37 -13.18
CA PRO A 57 -5.06 -1.29 -12.85
C PRO A 57 -4.81 -1.31 -11.33
N ASP A 58 -4.02 -2.29 -10.91
CA ASP A 58 -3.37 -2.40 -9.61
C ASP A 58 -2.14 -1.49 -9.55
N VAL A 59 -1.53 -1.40 -8.36
CA VAL A 59 -0.33 -0.58 -8.14
C VAL A 59 0.75 -1.37 -7.42
N TYR A 60 1.95 -1.40 -8.00
CA TYR A 60 3.15 -1.81 -7.27
C TYR A 60 3.96 -0.59 -6.83
N LEU A 61 4.15 -0.47 -5.51
CA LEU A 61 4.95 0.58 -4.87
C LEU A 61 6.33 0.04 -4.49
N THR A 62 7.37 0.81 -4.84
CA THR A 62 8.76 0.45 -4.52
C THR A 62 9.56 1.65 -4.02
N GLY A 63 10.55 1.35 -3.19
CA GLY A 63 11.51 2.31 -2.66
C GLY A 63 12.26 1.75 -1.46
N MET A 64 12.89 2.62 -0.67
CA MET A 64 13.62 2.19 0.51
C MET A 64 12.64 1.68 1.57
N GLY A 65 12.78 0.42 1.99
CA GLY A 65 11.88 -0.18 2.97
C GLY A 65 10.44 -0.41 2.49
N CYS A 66 10.16 -0.23 1.18
CA CYS A 66 8.81 -0.46 0.62
C CYS A 66 8.89 -1.40 -0.58
N SER A 67 8.08 -2.46 -0.55
CA SER A 67 7.84 -3.34 -1.69
C SER A 67 6.43 -3.92 -1.53
N ARG A 68 5.44 -3.25 -2.12
CA ARG A 68 4.01 -3.58 -1.93
C ARG A 68 3.29 -3.69 -3.26
N LEU A 69 2.55 -4.77 -3.46
CA LEU A 69 1.57 -4.91 -4.53
C LEU A 69 0.17 -4.66 -3.95
N LEU A 70 -0.52 -3.69 -4.51
CA LEU A 70 -1.82 -3.22 -4.06
C LEU A 70 -2.88 -3.50 -5.13
N HIS A 71 -3.85 -4.37 -4.82
CA HIS A 71 -4.96 -4.70 -5.69
C HIS A 71 -6.04 -3.61 -5.66
N ASN A 72 -6.56 -3.24 -6.83
CA ASN A 72 -7.63 -2.27 -7.00
C ASN A 72 -9.01 -2.95 -6.96
N THR A 73 -9.69 -2.84 -5.82
CA THR A 73 -11.05 -3.39 -5.65
C THR A 73 -12.14 -2.65 -6.44
N GLY A 74 -11.79 -1.53 -7.09
CA GLY A 74 -12.73 -0.60 -7.71
C GLY A 74 -13.34 0.41 -6.73
N GLN A 75 -12.99 0.31 -5.44
CA GLN A 75 -13.36 1.28 -4.40
C GLN A 75 -12.16 1.75 -3.58
N THR A 76 -11.23 0.85 -3.28
CA THR A 76 -9.98 1.13 -2.56
C THR A 76 -8.86 0.19 -3.00
N PHE A 77 -7.62 0.46 -2.55
CA PHE A 77 -6.49 -0.44 -2.71
C PHE A 77 -6.31 -1.38 -1.50
N GLU A 78 -5.98 -2.65 -1.78
CA GLU A 78 -5.70 -3.68 -0.77
C GLU A 78 -4.31 -4.29 -0.95
N ASP A 79 -3.54 -4.45 0.13
CA ASP A 79 -2.21 -5.06 0.06
C ASP A 79 -2.31 -6.58 -0.10
N VAL A 80 -2.04 -7.04 -1.32
CA VAL A 80 -2.06 -8.45 -1.73
C VAL A 80 -0.65 -9.04 -1.85
N SER A 81 0.38 -8.31 -1.42
CA SER A 81 1.79 -8.71 -1.57
C SER A 81 2.07 -10.13 -1.09
N ALA A 82 1.50 -10.53 0.05
CA ALA A 82 1.73 -11.85 0.62
C ALA A 82 1.07 -12.99 -0.19
N ALA A 83 -0.02 -12.70 -0.90
CA ALA A 83 -0.78 -13.69 -1.65
C ALA A 83 -0.28 -13.81 -3.09
N SER A 84 -0.15 -12.69 -3.80
CA SER A 84 0.24 -12.67 -5.22
C SER A 84 1.74 -12.65 -5.43
N ALA A 85 2.51 -12.11 -4.48
CA ALA A 85 3.94 -11.88 -4.64
C ALA A 85 4.75 -12.25 -3.38
N PRO A 86 4.65 -13.48 -2.84
CA PRO A 86 5.24 -13.83 -1.53
C PRO A 86 6.77 -13.61 -1.41
N GLY A 87 7.47 -13.41 -2.54
CA GLY A 87 8.89 -13.03 -2.57
C GLY A 87 9.18 -11.54 -2.39
N ILE A 88 8.19 -10.64 -2.55
CA ILE A 88 8.38 -9.20 -2.31
C ILE A 88 8.33 -8.95 -0.80
N ARG A 89 9.46 -8.56 -0.20
CA ARG A 89 9.53 -8.25 1.22
C ARG A 89 9.04 -6.83 1.48
N SER A 90 7.76 -6.69 1.82
CA SER A 90 7.25 -5.50 2.51
C SER A 90 7.69 -5.57 3.99
N THR A 91 8.30 -4.52 4.54
CA THR A 91 8.59 -4.44 5.98
C THR A 91 7.31 -4.18 6.78
N ARG A 92 6.32 -5.07 6.69
CA ARG A 92 5.17 -5.00 7.58
C ARG A 92 5.60 -5.48 8.95
N THR A 93 5.98 -4.55 9.83
CA THR A 93 5.92 -4.77 11.27
C THR A 93 4.46 -5.02 11.63
N THR A 94 4.05 -6.29 11.58
CA THR A 94 2.85 -6.72 12.27
C THR A 94 3.12 -6.44 13.74
N ARG A 95 2.49 -5.39 14.31
CA ARG A 95 2.18 -5.39 15.74
C ARG A 95 1.26 -6.59 15.95
N ARG A 96 1.84 -7.76 16.16
CA ARG A 96 1.16 -8.86 16.84
C ARG A 96 0.82 -8.29 18.22
N SER A 97 -0.41 -7.83 18.37
CA SER A 97 -1.05 -7.74 19.68
C SER A 97 -1.29 -9.17 20.16
N GLY A 98 -0.20 -9.85 20.50
CA GLY A 98 -0.19 -11.15 21.16
C GLY A 98 0.10 -10.87 22.62
N ARG A 99 -0.95 -10.56 23.38
CA ARG A 99 -0.89 -10.50 24.84
C ARG A 99 -0.50 -11.89 25.34
N THR A 100 0.77 -12.09 25.69
CA THR A 100 1.25 -13.31 26.32
C THR A 100 0.72 -13.36 27.76
N THR A 101 -0.44 -13.97 27.96
CA THR A 101 -0.86 -14.41 29.30
C THR A 101 0.03 -15.59 29.70
N ARG A 102 1.09 -15.29 30.45
CA ARG A 102 1.90 -16.31 31.12
C ARG A 102 1.04 -16.94 32.23
N SER A 103 0.57 -18.17 32.02
CA SER A 103 -0.13 -18.94 33.05
C SER A 103 0.85 -19.28 34.19
N PRO A 104 0.50 -19.10 35.47
CA PRO A 104 1.43 -19.41 36.56
C PRO A 104 1.48 -20.93 36.77
N ARG A 105 2.69 -21.51 36.72
CA ARG A 105 2.94 -22.88 37.18
C ARG A 105 2.53 -22.95 38.66
N ARG A 106 1.53 -23.76 38.98
CA ARG A 106 1.29 -24.22 40.36
C ARG A 106 2.44 -25.14 40.77
N ARG A 107 2.96 -24.87 41.97
CA ARG A 107 3.79 -25.81 42.73
C ARG A 107 2.91 -26.87 43.37
#